data_AF-A0A6J2T8L9-F1
#
_entry.id   AF-A0A6J2T8L9-F1
#
_cell.length_a   1.000
_cell.length_b   1.000
_cell.length_c   1.000
_cell.angle_alpha   90.00
_cell.angle_beta   90.00
_cell.angle_gamma   90.00
#
_symmetry.space_group_name_H-M   'P 1'
#
loop_
_entity.id
_entity.type
_entity.pdbx_description
1 polymer ?
#
loop_
_entity_poly.entity_id
_entity_poly.type
_entity_poly.pdbx_seq_one_letter_code
_entity_poly.pdbx_strand_id
1 'polypeptide(L)'
;MTTIKSFCKETIENCEKTTLACCLFLGLFLAYASAYNGQDIYAEPNCAIVTDHDRKFRDISDPTHYWVCYEGKEKADYVQCPDNYAFMENLQLCVVWEEWKWIEPYTK
;
A
#
# COMPACT_ATOMS: atom_id res chain seq x y z
N MET A 1 -27.84 -49.49 23.70
CA MET A 1 -27.06 -48.41 24.35
C MET A 1 -25.85 -48.05 23.48
N THR A 2 -26.08 -47.65 22.22
CA THR A 2 -24.98 -47.51 21.23
C THR A 2 -25.16 -46.24 20.37
N THR A 3 -26.39 -45.77 20.20
CA THR A 3 -26.73 -44.63 19.33
C THR A 3 -26.35 -43.27 19.93
N ILE A 4 -26.46 -43.09 21.25
CA ILE A 4 -26.24 -41.79 21.92
C ILE A 4 -24.75 -41.41 21.96
N LYS A 5 -23.84 -42.39 22.12
CA LYS A 5 -22.39 -42.15 22.12
C LYS A 5 -21.85 -41.79 20.73
N SER A 6 -22.42 -42.37 19.67
CA SER A 6 -22.06 -42.04 18.28
C SER A 6 -22.46 -40.61 17.92
N PHE A 7 -23.69 -40.22 18.26
CA PHE A 7 -24.21 -38.87 17.98
C PHE A 7 -23.41 -37.78 18.72
N CYS A 8 -23.03 -38.04 19.98
CA CYS A 8 -22.21 -37.11 20.75
C CYS A 8 -20.78 -36.96 20.18
N LYS A 9 -20.16 -38.07 19.75
CA LYS A 9 -18.83 -38.05 19.11
C LYS A 9 -18.82 -37.29 17.79
N GLU A 10 -19.82 -37.52 16.95
CA GLU A 10 -19.99 -36.88 15.63
C GLU A 10 -20.29 -35.37 15.77
N THR A 11 -21.04 -34.98 16.81
CA THR A 11 -21.32 -33.57 17.14
C THR A 11 -20.08 -32.83 17.66
N ILE A 12 -19.25 -33.49 18.48
CA ILE A 12 -17.99 -32.93 19.01
C ILE A 12 -16.95 -32.76 17.89
N GLU A 13 -16.80 -33.78 17.03
CA GLU A 13 -15.85 -33.75 15.90
C GLU A 13 -16.24 -32.68 14.87
N ASN A 14 -17.55 -32.48 14.63
CA ASN A 14 -18.04 -31.41 13.78
C ASN A 14 -17.85 -30.02 14.40
N CYS A 15 -17.99 -29.88 15.72
CA CYS A 15 -17.70 -28.64 16.44
C CYS A 15 -16.21 -28.24 16.34
N GLU A 16 -15.31 -29.22 16.46
CA GLU A 16 -13.87 -29.01 16.32
C GLU A 16 -13.49 -28.65 14.87
N LYS A 17 -14.04 -29.36 13.88
CA LYS A 17 -13.82 -29.08 12.44
C LYS A 17 -14.38 -27.73 12.01
N THR A 18 -15.57 -27.35 12.48
CA THR A 18 -16.17 -26.02 12.20
C THR A 18 -15.38 -24.91 12.88
N THR A 19 -14.89 -25.12 14.11
CA THR A 19 -14.03 -24.15 14.80
C THR A 19 -12.70 -23.97 14.08
N LEU A 20 -12.03 -25.07 13.70
CA LEU A 20 -10.79 -25.05 12.93
C LEU A 20 -10.96 -24.37 11.57
N ALA A 21 -12.05 -24.66 10.86
CA ALA A 21 -12.36 -24.01 9.58
C ALA A 21 -12.57 -22.50 9.75
N CYS A 22 -13.35 -22.07 10.75
CA CYS A 22 -13.53 -20.64 11.05
C CYS A 22 -12.21 -19.95 11.39
N CYS A 23 -11.36 -20.56 12.22
CA CYS A 23 -10.05 -20.01 12.56
C CYS A 23 -9.12 -19.89 11.33
N LEU A 24 -9.14 -20.87 10.43
CA LEU A 24 -8.39 -20.82 9.18
C LEU A 24 -8.88 -19.68 8.26
N PHE A 25 -10.19 -19.53 8.10
CA PHE A 25 -10.75 -18.44 7.29
C PHE A 25 -10.46 -17.07 7.90
N LEU A 26 -10.60 -16.91 9.22
CA LEU A 26 -10.25 -15.67 9.92
C LEU A 26 -8.75 -15.36 9.83
N GLY A 27 -7.89 -16.37 9.97
CA GLY A 27 -6.45 -16.24 9.80
C GLY A 27 -6.07 -15.79 8.39
N LEU A 28 -6.71 -16.37 7.37
CA LEU A 28 -6.50 -15.98 5.97
C LEU A 28 -6.97 -14.54 5.71
N PHE A 29 -8.13 -14.16 6.25
CA PHE A 29 -8.66 -12.80 6.14
C PHE A 29 -7.75 -11.77 6.82
N LEU A 30 -7.22 -12.07 8.01
CA LEU A 30 -6.29 -11.20 8.72
C LEU A 30 -4.94 -11.07 7.99
N ALA A 31 -4.42 -12.17 7.44
CA ALA A 31 -3.22 -12.14 6.60
C ALA A 31 -3.44 -11.30 5.33
N TYR A 32 -4.60 -11.42 4.70
CA TYR A 32 -4.95 -10.63 3.51
C TYR A 32 -5.13 -9.14 3.83
N ALA A 33 -5.81 -8.82 4.94
CA ALA A 33 -6.02 -7.45 5.39
C ALA A 33 -4.71 -6.77 5.82
N SER A 34 -3.78 -7.50 6.45
CA SER A 34 -2.45 -6.97 6.79
C SER A 34 -1.52 -6.80 5.59
N ALA A 35 -1.74 -7.57 4.51
CA ALA A 35 -1.05 -7.36 3.23
C ALA A 35 -1.65 -6.18 2.44
N TYR A 36 -2.89 -5.76 2.75
CA TYR A 36 -3.50 -4.58 2.13
C TYR A 36 -2.84 -3.30 2.66
N ASN A 37 -1.73 -2.94 2.05
CA ASN A 37 -1.20 -1.59 2.15
C ASN A 37 -2.04 -0.71 1.21
N GLY A 38 -2.97 0.08 1.77
CA GLY A 38 -3.61 1.15 1.00
C GLY A 38 -2.57 2.00 0.26
N GLN A 39 -2.94 2.58 -0.87
CA GLN A 39 -2.12 3.62 -1.46
C GLN A 39 -2.22 4.82 -0.51
N ASP A 40 -1.09 5.21 0.08
CA ASP A 40 -1.01 6.49 0.76
C ASP A 40 -1.39 7.56 -0.26
N ILE A 41 -2.45 8.31 0.03
CA ILE A 41 -3.01 9.29 -0.90
C ILE A 41 -2.02 10.44 -1.18
N TYR A 42 -1.01 10.62 -0.33
CA TYR A 42 0.06 11.61 -0.50
C TYR A 42 1.36 10.99 -1.03
N ALA A 43 1.54 9.68 -0.80
CA ALA A 43 2.72 8.92 -1.21
C ALA A 43 4.07 9.53 -0.77
N GLU A 44 4.13 10.10 0.43
CA GLU A 44 5.38 10.60 0.99
C GLU A 44 6.41 9.45 1.11
N PRO A 45 7.60 9.57 0.51
CA PRO A 45 8.61 8.52 0.56
C PRO A 45 9.26 8.44 1.94
N ASN A 46 9.57 7.23 2.39
CA ASN A 46 10.39 7.04 3.58
C ASN A 46 11.87 7.30 3.27
N CYS A 47 12.39 8.46 3.63
CA CYS A 47 13.79 8.83 3.34
C CYS A 47 14.83 7.91 3.98
N ALA A 48 14.49 7.13 5.01
CA ALA A 48 15.43 6.16 5.61
C ALA A 48 15.77 4.98 4.68
N ILE A 49 14.95 4.70 3.67
CA ILE A 49 15.17 3.61 2.70
C ILE A 49 15.54 4.11 1.30
N VAL A 50 15.47 5.43 1.06
CA VAL A 50 15.86 6.03 -0.22
C VAL A 50 17.38 6.11 -0.28
N THR A 51 17.97 5.50 -1.30
CA THR A 51 19.43 5.52 -1.53
C THR A 51 19.84 6.56 -2.57
N ASP A 52 18.93 6.94 -3.46
CA ASP A 52 19.13 7.98 -4.47
C ASP A 52 18.49 9.28 -3.98
N HIS A 53 19.32 10.14 -3.39
CA HIS A 53 18.89 11.39 -2.75
C HIS A 53 18.56 12.52 -3.75
N ASP A 54 18.83 12.32 -5.05
CA ASP A 54 18.42 13.25 -6.11
C ASP A 54 17.10 12.83 -6.77
N ARG A 55 16.60 11.63 -6.45
CA ARG A 55 15.33 11.11 -6.96
C ARG A 55 14.16 11.91 -6.39
N LYS A 56 13.26 12.29 -7.30
CA LYS A 56 12.00 12.96 -7.03
C LYS A 56 10.86 11.97 -7.16
N PHE A 57 9.94 12.00 -6.19
CA PHE A 57 8.78 11.13 -6.13
C PHE A 57 7.53 11.97 -6.38
N ARG A 58 6.61 11.46 -7.19
CA ARG A 58 5.37 12.18 -7.49
C ARG A 58 4.42 12.11 -6.29
N ASP A 59 3.77 13.22 -5.97
CA ASP A 59 2.60 13.21 -5.10
C ASP A 59 1.38 12.66 -5.87
N ILE A 60 0.64 11.72 -5.26
CA ILE A 60 -0.50 11.07 -5.92
C ILE A 60 -1.74 12.00 -5.95
N SER A 61 -1.88 12.89 -4.98
CA SER A 61 -3.02 13.81 -4.84
C SER A 61 -2.86 15.12 -5.60
N ASP A 62 -1.63 15.59 -5.75
CA ASP A 62 -1.31 16.88 -6.36
C ASP A 62 -0.14 16.78 -7.36
N PRO A 63 -0.43 16.77 -8.67
CA PRO A 63 0.62 16.68 -9.67
C PRO A 63 1.47 17.96 -9.79
N THR A 64 1.10 19.06 -9.13
CA THR A 64 1.90 20.29 -9.12
C THR A 64 3.04 20.25 -8.09
N HIS A 65 3.12 19.19 -7.29
CA HIS A 65 4.16 18.99 -6.30
C HIS A 65 4.90 17.66 -6.48
N TYR A 66 6.08 17.59 -5.89
CA TYR A 66 6.87 16.36 -5.77
C TYR A 66 7.60 16.32 -4.44
N TRP A 67 7.97 15.11 -4.04
CA TRP A 67 8.77 14.83 -2.86
C TRP A 67 10.24 14.59 -3.24
N VAL A 68 11.17 15.04 -2.40
CA VAL A 68 12.60 14.71 -2.54
C VAL A 68 13.22 14.44 -1.17
N CYS A 69 14.03 13.39 -1.09
CA CYS A 69 14.72 12.99 0.13
C CYS A 69 16.19 13.38 0.04
N TYR A 70 16.55 14.58 0.49
CA TYR A 70 17.97 15.00 0.52
C TYR A 70 18.80 14.17 1.51
N GLU A 71 20.09 14.04 1.21
CA GLU A 71 21.03 13.31 2.07
C GLU A 71 21.08 13.93 3.48
N GLY A 72 21.02 13.08 4.50
CA GLY A 72 21.04 13.50 5.89
C GLY A 72 19.73 14.11 6.42
N LYS A 73 18.67 14.17 5.63
CA LYS A 73 17.33 14.53 6.10
C LYS A 73 16.52 13.30 6.51
N GLU A 74 15.84 13.40 7.65
CA GLU A 74 14.91 12.36 8.13
C GLU A 74 13.57 12.36 7.38
N LYS A 75 13.20 13.50 6.78
CA LYS A 75 11.91 13.70 6.09
C LYS A 75 12.10 14.21 4.67
N ALA A 76 11.12 13.91 3.82
CA ALA A 76 11.08 14.39 2.46
C ALA A 76 10.68 15.86 2.44
N ASP A 77 11.27 16.64 1.54
CA ASP A 77 10.83 17.99 1.25
C ASP A 77 9.69 17.94 0.22
N TYR A 78 8.65 18.73 0.44
CA TYR A 78 7.52 18.92 -0.48
C TYR A 78 7.79 20.14 -1.35
N VAL A 79 7.98 19.94 -2.65
CA VAL A 79 8.44 20.98 -3.57
C VAL A 79 7.40 21.23 -4.65
N GLN A 80 7.01 22.51 -4.78
CA GLN A 80 6.08 22.97 -5.80
C GLN A 80 6.81 23.18 -7.14
N CYS A 81 6.20 22.71 -8.23
CA CYS A 81 6.59 23.08 -9.58
C CYS A 81 6.26 24.56 -9.88
N PRO A 82 6.88 25.17 -10.90
CA PRO A 82 6.49 26.51 -11.35
C PRO A 82 5.01 26.59 -11.77
N ASP A 83 4.47 27.80 -11.83
CA ASP A 83 3.08 28.03 -12.26
C ASP A 83 2.82 27.47 -13.67
N ASN A 84 1.70 26.76 -13.83
CA ASN A 84 1.32 26.01 -15.05
C ASN A 84 2.20 24.80 -15.38
N TYR A 85 2.95 24.27 -14.42
CA TYR A 85 3.70 23.03 -14.57
C TYR A 85 3.17 21.93 -13.63
N ALA A 86 3.43 20.69 -14.00
CA ALA A 86 3.17 19.52 -13.20
C ALA A 86 4.35 18.54 -13.27
N PHE A 87 4.62 17.84 -12.18
CA PHE A 87 5.71 16.90 -12.07
C PHE A 87 5.42 15.63 -12.86
N MET A 88 6.39 15.21 -13.67
CA MET A 88 6.34 14.00 -14.47
C MET A 88 7.45 13.03 -14.02
N GLU A 89 7.06 11.98 -13.29
CA GLU A 89 8.01 11.08 -12.61
C GLU A 89 8.98 10.37 -13.55
N ASN A 90 8.53 9.92 -14.72
CA ASN A 90 9.42 9.25 -15.69
C ASN A 90 10.49 10.17 -16.28
N LEU A 91 10.27 11.50 -16.26
CA LEU A 91 11.25 12.49 -16.69
C LEU A 91 12.01 13.11 -15.51
N GLN A 92 11.57 12.87 -14.27
CA GLN A 92 12.15 13.45 -13.05
C GLN A 92 12.21 15.00 -13.06
N LEU A 93 11.22 15.63 -13.72
CA LEU A 93 11.14 17.09 -13.89
C LEU A 93 9.69 17.60 -14.00
N CYS A 94 9.53 18.91 -13.78
CA CYS A 94 8.27 19.61 -14.01
C CYS A 94 8.10 19.90 -15.51
N VAL A 95 7.00 19.46 -16.11
CA VAL A 95 6.61 19.76 -17.49
C VAL A 95 5.45 20.73 -17.51
N VAL A 96 5.24 21.43 -18.63
CA VAL A 96 4.06 22.27 -18.82
C VAL A 96 2.80 21.41 -18.69
N TRP A 97 1.75 21.93 -18.06
CA TRP A 97 0.50 21.21 -17.78
C TRP A 97 -0.08 20.49 -19.01
N GLU A 98 0.01 21.10 -20.18
CA GLU A 98 -0.49 20.57 -21.46
C GLU A 98 0.23 19.29 -21.91
N GLU A 99 1.50 19.13 -21.53
CA GLU A 99 2.32 17.96 -21.83
C GLU A 99 2.22 16.88 -20.75
N TRP A 100 1.71 17.26 -19.57
CA TRP A 100 1.63 16.38 -18.42
C TRP A 100 0.66 15.22 -18.69
N LYS A 101 1.07 14.04 -18.26
CA LYS A 101 0.29 12.81 -18.38
C LYS A 101 0.34 12.05 -17.08
N TRP A 102 -0.84 11.58 -16.66
CA TRP A 102 -0.95 10.53 -15.68
C TRP A 102 -0.56 9.21 -16.34
N ILE A 103 0.55 8.60 -15.91
CA ILE A 103 1.05 7.33 -16.43
C ILE A 103 0.86 6.27 -15.35
N GLU A 104 -0.09 5.37 -15.57
CA GLU A 104 -0.20 4.11 -14.84
C GLU A 104 0.79 3.08 -15.42
N PRO A 105 1.33 2.12 -14.65
CA PRO A 105 0.81 1.61 -13.38
C PRO A 105 1.72 1.87 -12.16
N TYR A 106 1.10 2.21 -11.02
CA TYR A 106 1.71 2.08 -9.69
C TYR A 106 1.40 0.68 -9.13
N THR A 107 1.81 -0.37 -9.83
CA THR A 107 1.82 -1.71 -9.23
C THR A 107 2.98 -1.78 -8.24
N LYS A 108 2.64 -1.95 -6.96
CA LYS A 108 3.58 -2.30 -5.88
C LYS A 108 4.34 -3.58 -6.21
#